data_AF-A0A9Q4L281-F1
#
_entry.id   AF-A0A9Q4L281-F1
#
_cell.length_a   1.000
_cell.length_b   1.000
_cell.length_c   1.000
_cell.angle_alpha   90.00
_cell.angle_beta   90.00
_cell.angle_gamma   90.00
#
_symmetry.space_group_name_H-M   'P 1'
#
loop_
_entity.id
_entity.type
_entity.pdbx_description
1 polymer ?
#
loop_
_entity_poly.entity_id
_entity_poly.type
_entity_poly.pdbx_seq_one_letter_code
_entity_poly.pdbx_strand_id
1 'polypeptide(L)' 'MPDHPEDQPPDCPHCGHTVTAISVVGPTEAYVSPCGCEIAPGLLATGFEP' A
#
# COMPACT_ATOMS: atom_id res chain seq x y z
N MET A 1 -21.93 -0.89 14.30
CA MET A 1 -21.39 -0.73 12.94
C MET A 1 -20.29 0.29 13.01
N PRO A 2 -19.07 -0.12 12.66
CA PRO A 2 -18.17 0.78 11.97
C PRO A 2 -17.67 0.08 10.70
N ASP A 3 -18.41 0.24 9.61
CA ASP A 3 -17.89 -0.03 8.27
C ASP A 3 -17.12 1.24 7.87
N HIS A 4 -15.99 1.48 8.54
CA HIS A 4 -15.06 2.54 8.18
C HIS A 4 -14.19 1.96 7.06
N PRO A 5 -14.33 2.40 5.79
CA PRO A 5 -13.56 1.86 4.68
C PRO A 5 -12.04 2.08 4.82
N GLU A 6 -11.59 2.73 5.89
CA GLU A 6 -10.20 3.01 6.23
C GLU A 6 -9.54 1.89 7.08
N ASP A 7 -10.31 0.92 7.61
CA ASP A 7 -9.74 -0.23 8.33
C ASP A 7 -9.43 -1.42 7.40
N GLN A 8 -9.83 -1.32 6.13
CA GLN A 8 -9.53 -2.36 5.15
C GLN A 8 -8.11 -2.14 4.61
N PRO A 9 -7.21 -3.14 4.71
CA PRO A 9 -5.90 -3.04 4.11
C PRO A 9 -6.03 -2.76 2.60
N PRO A 10 -5.26 -1.80 2.05
CA PRO A 10 -5.36 -1.47 0.64
C PRO A 10 -4.98 -2.68 -0.22
N ASP A 11 -5.57 -2.77 -1.42
CA ASP A 11 -5.14 -3.74 -2.41
C ASP A 11 -3.97 -3.21 -3.23
N CYS A 12 -3.10 -4.11 -3.67
CA CYS A 12 -1.96 -3.77 -4.49
C CYS A 12 -2.44 -3.21 -5.84
N PRO A 13 -2.03 -2.00 -6.26
CA PRO A 13 -2.50 -1.40 -7.51
C PRO A 13 -2.03 -2.15 -8.76
N HIS A 14 -1.02 -3.03 -8.65
CA HIS A 14 -0.48 -3.79 -9.77
C HIS A 14 -1.20 -5.13 -10.00
N CYS A 15 -1.58 -5.81 -8.92
CA CYS A 15 -2.13 -7.18 -9.02
C CYS A 15 -3.49 -7.36 -8.33
N GLY A 16 -3.98 -6.37 -7.58
CA GLY A 16 -5.24 -6.42 -6.84
C GLY A 16 -5.19 -7.33 -5.61
N HIS A 17 -4.01 -7.70 -5.13
CA HIS A 17 -3.86 -8.53 -3.93
C HIS A 17 -3.80 -7.68 -2.66
N THR A 18 -4.50 -8.10 -1.62
CA THR A 18 -4.52 -7.40 -0.33
C THR A 18 -3.12 -7.23 0.24
N VAL A 19 -2.74 -5.99 0.52
CA VAL A 19 -1.42 -5.64 1.03
C VAL A 19 -1.37 -5.86 2.53
N THR A 20 -0.44 -6.70 2.98
CA THR A 20 -0.21 -6.91 4.42
C THR A 20 0.98 -6.12 4.94
N ALA A 21 1.99 -5.88 4.09
CA ALA A 21 3.16 -5.11 4.45
C ALA A 21 3.80 -4.46 3.21
N ILE A 22 4.50 -3.34 3.43
CA ILE A 22 5.27 -2.64 2.39
C ILE A 22 6.72 -2.53 2.86
N SER A 23 7.63 -3.00 2.03
CA SER A 23 9.08 -2.92 2.26
C SER A 23 9.65 -1.79 1.42
N VAL A 24 9.95 -0.65 2.04
CA VAL A 24 10.58 0.49 1.37
C VAL A 24 12.08 0.21 1.23
N VAL A 25 12.56 0.10 0.00
CA VAL A 25 13.98 -0.17 -0.30
C VAL A 25 14.71 1.13 -0.63
N GLY A 26 14.01 2.11 -1.18
CA GLY A 26 14.55 3.42 -1.52
C GLY A 26 13.50 4.53 -1.46
N PRO A 27 13.90 5.79 -1.70
CA PRO A 27 12.98 6.93 -1.70
C PRO A 27 11.95 6.85 -2.84
N THR A 28 12.28 6.11 -3.90
CA THR A 28 11.45 5.91 -5.09
C THR A 28 10.95 4.48 -5.23
N GLU A 29 11.50 3.54 -4.49
CA GLU A 29 11.20 2.10 -4.63
C GLU A 29 10.73 1.50 -3.30
N ALA A 30 9.54 0.92 -3.32
CA ALA A 30 9.01 0.08 -2.28
C ALA A 30 8.40 -1.18 -2.88
N TYR A 31 8.32 -2.25 -2.11
CA TYR A 31 7.78 -3.54 -2.55
C TYR A 31 6.63 -3.95 -1.66
N VAL A 32 5.57 -4.45 -2.28
CA VAL A 32 4.36 -4.92 -1.60
C VAL A 32 4.51 -6.40 -1.26
N SER A 33 4.25 -6.77 -0.02
CA SER A 33 4.18 -8.17 0.41
C SER A 33 2.73 -8.61 0.62
N PRO A 34 2.32 -9.81 0.16
CA PRO A 34 3.16 -10.92 -0.35
C PRO A 34 3.41 -10.96 -1.86
N CYS A 35 2.80 -10.09 -2.65
CA CYS A 35 2.85 -10.17 -4.12
C CYS A 35 4.24 -9.87 -4.73
N GLY A 36 5.08 -9.11 -4.02
CA GLY A 36 6.40 -8.68 -4.47
C GLY A 36 6.38 -7.55 -5.50
N CYS A 37 5.22 -6.90 -5.74
CA CYS A 37 5.13 -5.82 -6.72
C CYS A 37 5.90 -4.57 -6.25
N GLU A 38 6.70 -4.00 -7.15
CA GLU A 38 7.33 -2.70 -6.94
C GLU A 38 6.28 -1.57 -7.04
N ILE A 39 6.38 -0.59 -6.14
CA ILE A 39 5.52 0.59 -6.07
C ILE A 39 6.36 1.81 -5.68
N ALA A 40 5.93 3.00 -6.09
CA ALA A 40 6.49 4.24 -5.59
C ALA A 40 5.85 4.59 -4.23
N PRO A 41 6.62 4.86 -3.16
CA PRO A 41 6.06 5.14 -1.83
C PRO A 41 5.16 6.38 -1.79
N GLY A 42 5.37 7.35 -2.69
CA GLY A 42 4.51 8.54 -2.83
C GLY A 42 3.10 8.26 -3.35
N LEU A 43 2.85 7.10 -3.98
CA LEU A 43 1.51 6.72 -4.44
C LEU A 43 0.59 6.29 -3.29
N LEU A 44 1.17 5.77 -2.20
CA LEU A 44 0.40 5.30 -1.04
C LEU A 44 0.09 6.40 -0.03
N ALA A 45 0.83 7.51 -0.06
CA ALA A 45 0.62 8.65 0.86
C ALA A 45 -0.61 9.51 0.50
N THR A 46 -1.48 9.06 -0.41
CA THR A 46 -2.78 9.71 -0.70
C THR A 46 -3.80 9.40 0.41
N GLY A 47 -3.38 9.60 1.66
CA GLY A 47 -4.11 9.30 2.89
C GLY A 47 -3.40 9.78 4.16
N PHE A 48 -2.39 10.65 4.05
CA PHE A 48 -1.84 11.37 5.20
C PHE A 48 -2.23 12.85 5.07
N GLU A 49 -3.31 13.22 5.74
CA GLU A 49 -3.64 14.62 6.00
C GLU A 49 -2.57 15.26 6.91
N PRO A 50 -2.08 16.47 6.60
CA PRO A 50 -0.94 17.11 7.27
C PRO A 50 -1.21 17.55 8.71
#